data_AF-A0A0K8NVF0-F1
#
_entry.id   AF-A0A0K8NVF0-F1
#
_cell.length_a   1.000
_cell.length_b   1.000
_cell.length_c   1.000
_cell.angle_alpha   90.00
_cell.angle_beta   90.00
_cell.angle_gamma   90.00
#
_symmetry.space_group_name_H-M   'P 1'
#
loop_
_entity.id
_entity.type
_entity.pdbx_description
1 polymer ?
#
loop_
_entity_poly.entity_id
_entity_poly.type
_entity_poly.pdbx_seq_one_letter_code
_entity_poly.pdbx_strand_id
1 'polypeptide(L)' 'MSSAARVVDLAQAPRPNIAYGETVAFRGDAGQQFAWTFNGLDRRGVDLAKIAPPGFGAKSAIAYVGRDPSNRR' A
#
# COMPACT_ATOMS: atom_id res chain seq x y z
N MET A 1 3.58 -0.20 18.97
CA MET A 1 3.69 0.87 17.95
C MET A 1 3.80 0.19 16.59
N SER A 2 2.86 0.42 15.68
CA SER A 2 2.99 -0.12 14.31
C SER A 2 3.94 0.80 13.54
N SER A 3 5.16 0.34 13.27
CA SER A 3 6.14 1.09 12.49
C SER A 3 5.85 0.87 11.02
N ALA A 4 5.43 1.92 10.29
CA ALA A 4 5.46 1.87 8.83
C ALA A 4 6.91 1.73 8.38
N ALA A 5 7.21 0.71 7.57
CA ALA A 5 8.57 0.36 7.16
C ALA A 5 9.17 1.39 6.19
N ARG A 6 8.32 2.08 5.41
CA ARG A 6 8.71 3.16 4.50
C ARG A 6 7.52 4.04 4.11
N VAL A 7 7.83 5.22 3.58
CA VAL A 7 6.85 6.13 2.97
C VAL A 7 6.93 6.03 1.45
N VAL A 8 5.78 5.91 0.78
CA VAL A 8 5.64 5.91 -0.68
C VAL A 8 4.85 7.14 -1.10
N ASP A 9 5.47 7.98 -1.91
CA ASP A 9 4.80 9.09 -2.56
C ASP A 9 4.08 8.59 -3.82
N LEU A 10 2.75 8.64 -3.82
CA LEU A 10 1.94 8.12 -4.93
C LEU A 10 2.01 9.02 -6.18
N ALA A 11 2.38 10.29 -6.04
CA ALA A 11 2.61 11.18 -7.18
C ALA A 11 3.87 10.77 -7.96
N GLN A 12 4.85 10.18 -7.28
CA GLN A 12 6.10 9.71 -7.89
C GLN A 12 6.03 8.22 -8.28
N ALA A 13 5.37 7.40 -7.45
CA ALA A 13 5.30 5.97 -7.61
C ALA A 13 3.84 5.48 -7.44
N PRO A 14 2.99 5.61 -8.48
CA PRO A 14 1.58 5.23 -8.42
C PRO A 14 1.36 3.72 -8.37
N ARG A 15 2.40 2.92 -8.63
CA ARG A 15 2.33 1.45 -8.67
C ARG A 15 3.44 0.78 -7.85
N PRO A 16 3.46 0.97 -6.51
CA PRO A 16 4.52 0.42 -5.68
C PRO A 16 4.38 -1.10 -5.57
N ASN A 17 5.52 -1.80 -5.63
CA ASN A 17 5.62 -3.20 -5.22
C ASN A 17 5.78 -3.25 -3.69
N ILE A 18 5.05 -4.14 -3.03
CA ILE A 18 4.97 -4.24 -1.57
C ILE A 18 5.15 -5.69 -1.18
N ALA A 19 5.99 -5.95 -0.17
CA ALA A 19 6.13 -7.29 0.37
C ALA A 19 4.87 -7.67 1.16
N TYR A 20 4.46 -8.93 1.09
CA TYR A 20 3.37 -9.41 1.93
C TYR A 20 3.77 -9.27 3.42
N GLY A 21 2.86 -8.76 4.24
CA GLY A 21 3.07 -8.42 5.64
C GLY A 21 3.73 -7.06 5.87
N GLU A 22 4.15 -6.34 4.83
CA GLU A 22 4.77 -5.02 4.96
C GLU A 22 3.72 -3.97 5.35
N THR A 23 4.06 -3.11 6.33
CA THR A 23 3.32 -1.89 6.63
C THR A 23 3.94 -0.73 5.85
N VAL A 24 3.18 -0.11 4.97
CA VAL A 24 3.63 1.02 4.14
C VAL A 24 2.80 2.25 4.44
N ALA A 25 3.44 3.40 4.54
CA ALA A 25 2.75 4.67 4.58
C ALA A 25 2.67 5.28 3.18
N PHE A 26 1.46 5.55 2.69
CA PHE A 26 1.24 6.21 1.42
C PHE A 26 1.04 7.69 1.64
N ARG A 27 1.69 8.52 0.83
CA ARG A 27 1.46 9.96 0.74
C ARG A 27 0.66 10.26 -0.53
N GLY A 28 -0.48 10.91 -0.35
CA GLY A 28 -1.35 11.36 -1.44
C GLY A 28 -1.00 12.79 -1.88
N ASP A 29 -1.63 13.24 -2.96
CA ASP A 29 -1.28 14.49 -3.65
C ASP A 29 -1.48 15.74 -2.77
N ALA A 30 -2.39 15.68 -1.81
CA ALA A 30 -2.69 16.76 -0.87
C ALA A 30 -1.77 16.77 0.37
N GLY A 31 -0.69 15.98 0.37
CA GLY A 31 0.25 15.85 1.50
C GLY A 31 -0.27 14.99 2.65
N GLN A 32 -1.48 14.43 2.52
CA GLN A 32 -2.06 13.50 3.48
C GLN A 32 -1.27 12.18 3.47
N GLN A 33 -1.23 11.50 4.61
CA GLN A 33 -0.57 10.19 4.75
C GLN A 33 -1.47 9.19 5.46
N PHE A 34 -1.52 7.94 4.97
CA PHE A 34 -2.12 6.82 5.72
C PHE A 34 -1.19 5.61 5.66
N ALA A 35 -1.19 4.81 6.73
CA ALA A 35 -0.42 3.57 6.79
C ALA A 35 -1.35 2.37 6.63
N TRP A 36 -0.88 1.36 5.87
CA TRP A 36 -1.60 0.11 5.68
C TRP A 36 -0.66 -1.08 5.75
N THR A 37 -1.14 -2.17 6.35
CA THR A 37 -0.40 -3.45 6.42
C THR A 37 -0.99 -4.43 5.43
N PHE A 38 -0.16 -4.96 4.52
CA PHE A 38 -0.61 -5.86 3.46
C PHE A 38 -0.55 -7.33 3.88
N ASN A 39 -1.45 -7.74 4.78
CA ASN A 39 -1.47 -9.08 5.39
C ASN A 39 -2.66 -9.97 4.99
N GLY A 40 -3.51 -9.56 4.05
CA GLY A 40 -4.72 -10.34 3.67
C GLY A 40 -4.88 -10.62 2.18
N LEU A 41 -4.05 -10.03 1.32
CA LEU A 41 -4.14 -10.14 -0.14
C LEU A 41 -2.76 -10.45 -0.69
N ASP A 42 -2.48 -11.70 -1.05
CA ASP A 42 -1.23 -12.10 -1.70
C ASP A 42 -1.38 -12.14 -3.23
N ARG A 43 -0.27 -11.94 -3.96
CA ARG A 43 -0.17 -12.06 -5.42
C ARG A 43 -1.21 -11.23 -6.21
N ARG A 44 -1.63 -10.09 -5.70
CA ARG A 44 -2.65 -9.25 -6.35
C ARG A 44 -2.33 -7.76 -6.26
N GLY A 45 -2.83 -7.01 -7.25
CA GLY A 45 -2.91 -5.55 -7.18
C GLY A 45 -4.08 -5.10 -6.29
N VAL A 46 -3.78 -4.24 -5.33
CA VAL A 46 -4.73 -3.61 -4.42
C VAL A 46 -4.94 -2.18 -4.86
N ASP A 47 -6.21 -1.83 -5.12
CA ASP A 47 -6.61 -0.46 -5.40
C ASP A 47 -6.57 0.35 -4.10
N LEU A 48 -5.63 1.30 -4.02
CA LEU A 48 -5.43 2.09 -2.82
C LEU A 48 -6.63 2.98 -2.51
N ALA A 49 -7.43 3.38 -3.50
CA ALA A 49 -8.64 4.15 -3.28
C ALA A 49 -9.71 3.37 -2.51
N LYS A 50 -9.64 2.04 -2.47
CA LYS A 50 -10.59 1.18 -1.72
C LYS A 50 -10.25 1.03 -0.24
N ILE A 51 -9.01 1.26 0.14
CA ILE A 51 -8.53 1.11 1.52
C ILE A 51 -8.14 2.44 2.18
N ALA A 52 -7.92 3.48 1.37
CA ALA A 52 -7.56 4.79 1.85
C ALA A 52 -8.73 5.46 2.59
N PRO A 53 -8.44 6.30 3.60
CA PRO A 53 -9.46 7.12 4.25
C PRO A 53 -10.19 8.02 3.25
N PRO A 54 -11.46 8.39 3.52
CA PRO A 54 -12.18 9.36 2.71
C PRO A 54 -11.37 10.65 2.52
N GLY A 55 -11.27 11.12 1.28
CA GLY A 55 -10.55 12.36 0.94
C GLY A 55 -9.05 12.21 0.70
N PHE A 56 -8.43 11.04 0.92
CA PHE A 56 -6.97 10.83 0.82
C PHE A 56 -6.34 11.10 -0.57
N GLY A 57 -7.12 11.06 -1.65
CA GLY A 57 -6.61 11.32 -3.00
C GLY A 57 -5.58 10.29 -3.48
N ALA A 58 -6.02 9.04 -3.71
CA ALA A 58 -5.19 7.96 -4.28
C ALA A 58 -5.63 7.56 -5.69
N LYS A 59 -6.09 8.52 -6.51
CA LYS A 59 -6.77 8.22 -7.78
C LYS A 59 -5.86 7.36 -8.68
N SER A 60 -6.32 6.15 -8.97
CA SER A 60 -5.67 5.16 -9.85
C SER A 60 -4.37 4.54 -9.33
N ALA A 61 -4.01 4.72 -8.06
CA ALA A 61 -2.83 4.08 -7.48
C ALA A 61 -3.09 2.61 -7.11
N ILE A 62 -2.24 1.71 -7.59
CA ILE A 62 -2.36 0.26 -7.38
C ILE A 62 -1.11 -0.25 -6.67
N ALA A 63 -1.25 -0.76 -5.45
CA ALA A 63 -0.17 -1.46 -4.76
C ALA A 63 -0.12 -2.93 -5.21
N TYR A 64 1.02 -3.37 -5.75
CA TYR A 64 1.22 -4.79 -6.10
C TYR A 64 1.83 -5.53 -4.92
N VAL A 65 1.08 -6.48 -4.37
CA VAL A 65 1.54 -7.28 -3.22
C VAL A 65 2.24 -8.54 -3.70
N GLY A 66 3.42 -8.79 -3.13
CA GLY A 66 4.18 -10.00 -3.34
C GLY A 66 3.48 -11.26 -2.81
N ARG A 67 4.15 -12.40 -2.97
CA ARG A 67 3.69 -13.69 -2.44
C ARG A 67 3.79 -13.69 -0.91
N ASP A 68 2.80 -14.27 -0.23
CA ASP A 68 2.94 -14.64 1.17
C ASP A 68 4.07 -15.68 1.33
N PRO A 69 5.12 -15.38 2.13
CA PRO A 69 6.21 -16.32 2.40
C PRO A 69 5.76 -17.66 2.99
N SER A 70 4.60 -17.68 3.65
CA SER A 70 3.99 -18.87 4.26
C SER A 70 3.29 -19.75 3.24
N ASN A 71 2.77 -19.15 2.16
CA ASN A 71 2.05 -19.83 1.10
C ASN A 71 3.01 -20.45 0.07
N ARG A 72 3.93 -21.32 0.53
CA ARG A 72 4.98 -22.00 -0.29
C ARG A 72 4.50 -23.22 -1.07
N ARG A 73 3.21 -23.55 -1.02
CA ARG A 73 2.63 -24.67 -1.77
C ARG A 73 2.58 -24.40 -3.27
#